data_AF-A0A937IK02-F1
#
_entry.id   AF-A0A937IK02-F1
#
_cell.length_a   1.000
_cell.length_b   1.000
_cell.length_c   1.000
_cell.angle_alpha   90.00
_cell.angle_beta   90.00
_cell.angle_gamma   90.00
#
_symmetry.space_group_name_H-M   'P 1'
#
loop_
_entity.id
_entity.type
_entity.pdbx_description
1 polymer ?
#
loop_
_entity_poly.entity_id
_entity_poly.type
_entity_poly.pdbx_seq_one_letter_code
_entity_poly.pdbx_strand_id
1 'polypeptide(L)'
;MKKFGSLLRGSQNFITPKVYDNWSTQNILAMDYLEGISIEDSASLPQLERNKIGQNLIDLTLNELFIFGVMQTDPNFANYRYQLDSQKIALLDFGATRDISAKTM
;
A
#
# COMPACT_ATOMS: atom_id res chain seq x y z
N MET A 1 3.30 8.41 4.67
CA MET A 1 2.32 7.52 5.32
C MET A 1 0.93 8.14 5.56
N LYS A 2 0.75 9.17 6.41
CA LYS A 2 -0.59 9.72 6.73
C LYS A 2 -1.40 10.25 5.52
N LYS A 3 -0.72 10.88 4.53
CA LYS A 3 -1.33 11.33 3.27
C LYS A 3 -1.94 10.14 2.51
N PHE A 4 -1.15 9.09 2.26
CA PHE A 4 -1.60 7.84 1.63
C PHE A 4 -2.71 7.14 2.40
N GLY A 5 -2.58 7.03 3.73
CA GLY A 5 -3.65 6.44 4.55
C GLY A 5 -4.97 7.24 4.50
N SER A 6 -4.91 8.54 4.19
CA SER A 6 -6.11 9.35 3.97
C SER A 6 -6.69 9.15 2.57
N LEU A 7 -5.85 9.04 1.54
CA LEU A 7 -6.25 8.76 0.15
C LEU A 7 -6.90 7.38 0.00
N LEU A 8 -6.42 6.39 0.77
CA LEU A 8 -6.92 5.02 0.75
C LEU A 8 -7.98 4.72 1.81
N ARG A 9 -8.43 5.75 2.55
CA ARG A 9 -9.44 5.59 3.60
C ARG A 9 -10.74 5.06 3.00
N GLY A 10 -11.25 3.96 3.56
CA GLY A 10 -12.49 3.33 3.09
C GLY A 10 -12.31 2.41 1.88
N SER A 11 -11.08 2.18 1.43
CA SER A 11 -10.81 1.19 0.39
C SER A 11 -11.29 -0.20 0.81
N GLN A 12 -11.98 -0.89 -0.11
CA GLN A 12 -12.34 -2.29 0.05
C GLN A 12 -11.15 -3.23 -0.25
N ASN A 13 -10.15 -2.74 -0.98
CA ASN A 13 -9.04 -3.54 -1.48
C ASN A 13 -7.74 -3.33 -0.69
N PHE A 14 -7.59 -2.16 -0.05
CA PHE A 14 -6.36 -1.76 0.63
C PHE A 14 -6.59 -1.45 2.11
N ILE A 15 -5.55 -1.68 2.90
CA ILE A 15 -5.46 -1.24 4.28
C ILE A 15 -4.08 -0.62 4.53
N THR A 16 -4.05 0.41 5.36
CA THR A 16 -2.81 1.09 5.78
C THR A 16 -2.77 1.12 7.30
N PRO A 17 -1.58 1.00 7.93
CA PRO A 17 -1.49 1.00 9.36
C PRO A 17 -1.73 2.40 9.91
N LYS A 18 -2.39 2.51 11.06
CA LYS A 18 -2.47 3.78 11.78
C LYS A 18 -1.10 4.12 12.34
N VAL A 19 -0.64 5.36 12.15
CA VAL A 19 0.60 5.87 12.75
C VAL A 19 0.32 6.40 14.16
N TYR A 20 1.20 6.07 15.10
CA TYR A 20 1.16 6.55 16.49
C TYR A 20 2.20 7.64 16.71
N ASP A 21 1.77 8.90 16.63
CA ASP A 21 2.65 10.07 16.72
C ASP A 21 3.43 10.14 18.03
N ASN A 22 2.79 9.83 19.15
CA ASN A 22 3.40 9.89 20.47
C ASN A 22 4.52 8.85 20.67
N TRP A 23 4.57 7.83 19.81
CA TRP A 23 5.57 6.75 19.84
C TRP A 23 6.53 6.82 18.66
N SER A 24 6.37 7.82 17.79
CA SER A 24 7.22 8.04 16.64
C SER A 24 8.20 9.20 16.91
N THR A 25 9.38 9.11 16.31
CA THR A 25 10.41 10.16 16.33
C THR A 25 10.87 10.42 14.88
N GLN A 26 11.89 11.26 14.70
CA GLN A 26 12.49 11.47 13.39
C GLN A 26 13.09 10.18 12.79
N ASN A 27 13.53 9.23 13.63
CA ASN A 27 14.22 8.02 13.20
C ASN A 27 13.47 6.72 13.52
N ILE A 28 12.31 6.81 14.18
CA ILE A 28 11.51 5.64 14.60
C ILE A 28 10.06 5.90 14.20
N LEU A 29 9.46 4.97 13.48
CA LEU A 29 8.05 5.02 13.09
C LEU A 29 7.28 3.92 13.82
N ALA A 30 6.34 4.32 14.67
CA ALA A 30 5.44 3.40 15.36
C ALA A 30 4.07 3.39 14.67
N MET A 31 3.57 2.20 14.32
CA MET A 31 2.33 2.02 13.59
C MET A 31 1.66 0.68 13.94
N ASP A 32 0.40 0.50 13.51
CA ASP A 32 -0.29 -0.78 13.68
C ASP A 32 0.52 -1.93 13.05
N TYR A 33 0.53 -3.07 13.74
CA TYR A 33 0.95 -4.32 13.13
C TYR A 33 -0.18 -4.85 12.25
N LEU A 34 0.07 -5.01 10.96
CA LEU A 34 -0.88 -5.62 10.02
C LEU A 34 -0.46 -7.05 9.71
N GLU A 35 -1.32 -7.99 10.10
CA GLU A 35 -1.20 -9.41 9.76
C GLU A 35 -1.35 -9.64 8.25
N GLY A 36 -0.89 -10.81 7.79
CA GLY A 36 -0.94 -11.22 6.39
C GLY A 36 0.24 -12.12 6.03
N ILE A 37 0.23 -12.68 4.82
CA ILE A 37 1.40 -13.32 4.20
C ILE A 37 2.23 -12.29 3.43
N SER A 38 3.48 -12.61 3.06
CA SER A 38 4.19 -11.78 2.07
C SER A 38 3.38 -11.72 0.78
N ILE A 39 3.37 -10.57 0.09
CA ILE A 39 2.73 -10.49 -1.22
C ILE A 39 3.36 -11.47 -2.22
N GLU A 40 4.62 -11.84 -2.03
CA GLU A 40 5.32 -12.81 -2.89
C GLU A 40 4.78 -14.23 -2.70
N ASP A 41 4.45 -14.60 -1.46
CA ASP A 41 3.84 -15.90 -1.13
C ASP A 41 2.46 -16.05 -1.76
N SER A 42 1.80 -14.92 -2.09
CA SER A 42 0.52 -14.91 -2.79
C SER A 42 0.62 -15.52 -4.20
N ALA A 43 1.82 -15.68 -4.75
CA ALA A 43 2.05 -16.36 -6.02
C ALA A 43 1.62 -17.84 -5.99
N SER A 44 1.51 -18.44 -4.81
CA SER A 44 1.06 -19.83 -4.62
C SER A 44 -0.47 -19.96 -4.45
N LEU A 45 -1.20 -18.85 -4.40
CA LEU A 45 -2.66 -18.85 -4.26
C LEU A 45 -3.38 -19.27 -5.56
N PRO A 46 -4.67 -19.64 -5.49
CA PRO A 46 -5.48 -19.90 -6.66
C PRO A 46 -5.45 -18.75 -7.68
N GLN A 47 -5.52 -19.06 -8.98
CA GLN A 47 -5.42 -18.08 -10.06
C GLN A 47 -6.37 -16.89 -9.88
N LEU A 48 -7.59 -17.14 -9.41
CA LEU A 48 -8.59 -16.10 -9.18
C LEU A 48 -8.11 -15.05 -8.17
N GLU A 49 -7.49 -15.48 -7.07
CA GLU A 49 -6.94 -14.57 -6.06
C GLU A 49 -5.72 -13.83 -6.59
N ARG A 50 -4.82 -14.52 -7.31
CA ARG A 50 -3.67 -13.88 -7.96
C ARG A 50 -4.09 -12.79 -8.95
N ASN A 51 -5.15 -13.04 -9.73
CA ASN A 51 -5.70 -12.06 -10.66
C ASN A 51 -6.26 -10.84 -9.91
N LYS A 52 -6.99 -11.04 -8.81
CA LYS A 52 -7.49 -9.92 -7.99
C LYS A 52 -6.35 -9.07 -7.43
N ILE A 53 -5.31 -9.71 -6.89
CA ILE A 53 -4.15 -9.02 -6.33
C ILE A 53 -3.45 -8.20 -7.43
N GLY A 54 -3.17 -8.81 -8.57
CA GLY A 54 -2.54 -8.13 -9.71
C GLY A 54 -3.37 -6.94 -10.22
N GLN A 55 -4.68 -7.13 -10.39
CA GLN A 55 -5.59 -6.06 -10.80
C GLN A 55 -5.57 -4.90 -9.79
N ASN A 56 -5.68 -5.19 -8.50
CA ASN A 56 -5.64 -4.16 -7.46
C ASN A 56 -4.33 -3.37 -7.49
N LEU A 57 -3.18 -4.03 -7.63
CA LEU A 57 -1.88 -3.34 -7.70
C LEU A 57 -1.76 -2.43 -8.94
N ILE A 58 -2.29 -2.87 -10.08
CA ILE A 58 -2.36 -2.04 -11.30
C ILE A 58 -3.27 -0.83 -11.05
N ASP A 59 -4.46 -1.04 -10.49
CA ASP A 59 -5.41 0.03 -10.19
C ASP A 59 -4.81 1.04 -9.20
N LEU A 60 -4.08 0.58 -8.18
CA LEU A 60 -3.36 1.45 -7.25
C LEU A 60 -2.33 2.30 -7.99
N THR A 61 -1.53 1.69 -8.85
CA THR A 61 -0.49 2.38 -9.63
C THR A 61 -1.11 3.46 -10.53
N LEU A 62 -2.20 3.16 -11.21
CA LEU A 62 -2.91 4.12 -12.06
C LEU A 62 -3.52 5.25 -11.24
N ASN A 63 -4.11 4.95 -10.08
CA ASN A 63 -4.64 5.98 -9.17
C ASN A 63 -3.53 6.88 -8.63
N GLU A 64 -2.37 6.32 -8.28
CA GLU A 64 -1.19 7.07 -7.84
C GLU A 64 -0.72 8.08 -8.90
N LEU A 65 -0.62 7.62 -10.15
CA LEU A 65 -0.19 8.43 -11.28
C LEU A 65 -1.19 9.53 -11.64
N PHE A 66 -2.46 9.17 -11.80
CA PHE A 66 -3.44 10.03 -12.48
C PHE A 66 -4.47 10.68 -11.57
N ILE A 67 -4.70 10.16 -10.36
CA ILE A 67 -5.72 10.68 -9.44
C ILE A 67 -5.06 11.34 -8.23
N PHE A 68 -4.15 10.65 -7.57
CA PHE A 68 -3.52 11.13 -6.34
C PHE A 68 -2.43 12.17 -6.63
N GLY A 69 -1.81 12.08 -7.81
CA GLY A 69 -0.64 12.91 -8.16
C GLY A 69 0.53 12.66 -7.21
N VAL A 70 0.57 11.49 -6.59
CA VAL A 70 1.63 11.05 -5.69
C VAL A 70 1.82 9.56 -5.90
N MET A 71 3.05 9.17 -6.20
CA MET A 71 3.39 7.78 -6.47
C MET A 71 4.38 7.26 -5.45
N GLN A 72 4.19 6.01 -5.04
CA GLN A 72 5.21 5.25 -4.34
C GLN A 72 6.28 4.82 -5.35
N THR A 73 7.48 5.39 -5.23
CA THR A 73 8.58 5.14 -6.18
C THR A 73 9.42 3.92 -5.82
N ASP A 74 9.20 3.33 -4.65
CA ASP A 74 9.85 2.09 -4.22
C ASP A 74 8.83 0.94 -4.18
N PRO A 75 8.79 0.07 -5.21
CA PRO A 75 7.90 -1.07 -5.28
C PRO A 75 8.41 -2.28 -4.48
N ASN A 76 9.26 -2.09 -3.46
CA ASN A 76 9.75 -3.19 -2.64
C ASN A 76 8.57 -4.01 -2.07
N PHE A 77 8.46 -5.26 -2.52
CA PHE A 77 7.38 -6.17 -2.15
C PHE A 77 7.33 -6.47 -0.65
N ALA A 78 8.40 -6.28 0.11
CA ALA A 78 8.39 -6.38 1.56
C ALA A 78 7.43 -5.38 2.23
N ASN A 79 7.08 -4.28 1.54
CA ASN A 79 6.12 -3.28 2.02
C ASN A 79 4.66 -3.67 1.75
N TYR A 80 4.41 -4.82 1.12
CA TYR A 80 3.09 -5.29 0.75
C TYR A 80 2.84 -6.64 1.45
N ARG A 81 1.73 -6.72 2.17
CA ARG A 81 1.24 -7.99 2.71
C ARG A 81 -0.15 -8.27 2.21
N TYR A 82 -0.53 -9.54 2.17
CA TYR A 82 -1.86 -9.95 1.76
C TYR A 82 -2.60 -10.63 2.92
N GLN A 83 -3.77 -10.10 3.27
CA GLN A 83 -4.66 -10.67 4.27
C GLN A 83 -5.61 -11.65 3.62
N LEU A 84 -5.48 -12.94 3.96
CA LEU A 84 -6.31 -14.01 3.38
C LEU A 84 -7.79 -13.87 3.75
N ASP A 85 -8.08 -13.53 5.01
CA ASP A 85 -9.45 -13.48 5.53
C ASP A 85 -10.25 -12.32 4.93
N SER A 86 -9.64 -11.14 4.85
CA SER A 86 -10.28 -9.94 4.32
C SER A 86 -10.03 -9.72 2.83
N GLN A 87 -9.14 -10.50 2.22
CA GLN A 87 -8.66 -10.35 0.84
C GLN A 87 -8.12 -8.95 0.52
N LYS A 88 -7.47 -8.31 1.49
CA LYS A 88 -6.92 -6.95 1.36
C LYS A 88 -5.41 -6.95 1.22
N ILE A 89 -4.90 -5.98 0.49
CA ILE A 89 -3.47 -5.68 0.43
C ILE A 89 -3.15 -4.64 1.51
N ALA A 90 -2.31 -5.03 2.46
CA ALA A 90 -1.75 -4.15 3.47
C ALA A 90 -0.50 -3.45 2.94
N LEU A 91 -0.52 -2.13 2.94
CA LEU A 91 0.58 -1.27 2.50
C LEU A 91 1.29 -0.72 3.73
N LEU A 92 2.49 -1.22 4.00
CA LEU A 92 3.23 -0.98 5.23
C LEU A 92 4.12 0.25 5.20
N ASP A 93 4.68 0.58 4.04
CA ASP A 93 5.61 1.70 3.92
C ASP A 93 5.36 2.52 2.65
N PHE A 94 5.55 3.83 2.80
CA PHE A 94 5.48 4.86 1.78
C PHE A 94 6.72 5.77 1.87
N GLY A 95 7.87 5.23 2.30
CA GLY A 95 9.09 5.97 2.60
C GLY A 95 9.67 6.74 1.41
N ALA A 96 9.39 6.30 0.19
CA ALA A 96 9.83 6.94 -1.05
C ALA A 96 8.63 7.37 -1.92
N THR A 97 7.79 8.27 -1.42
CA THR A 97 6.73 8.88 -2.25
C THR A 97 7.22 10.14 -2.92
N ARG A 98 6.89 10.32 -4.20
CA ARG A 98 7.15 11.56 -4.94
C ARG A 98 5.84 12.17 -5.42
N ASP A 99 5.69 13.48 -5.25
CA ASP A 99 4.62 14.22 -5.91
C ASP A 99 4.90 14.24 -7.42
N ILE A 100 3.88 13.95 -8.21
CA ILE A 100 3.93 13.98 -9.67
C ILE A 100 3.36 15.33 -10.09
N SER A 101 4.22 16.18 -10.65
CA SER A 101 3.79 17.49 -11.16
C SER A 101 3.01 17.32 -12.47
N ALA A 102 2.05 18.21 -12.72
CA ALA A 102 1.30 18.25 -13.99
C ALA A 102 2.19 18.50 -15.23
N LYS A 103 3.46 18.89 -15.06
CA LYS A 103 4.45 19.02 -16.14
C LYS A 103 5.09 17.69 -16.54
N THR A 104 4.89 16.64 -15.74
CA THR A 104 5.50 15.31 -15.91
C THR A 104 4.52 14.30 -16.50
N MET A 105 3.24 14.65 -16.61
CA MET A 105 2.20 13.92 -17.36
C MET A 105 2.09 14.43 -18.79
#